data_AF-A0A1E3IE68-F1
#
_entry.id   AF-A0A1E3IE68-F1
#
_cell.length_a   1.000
_cell.length_b   1.000
_cell.length_c   1.000
_cell.angle_alpha   90.00
_cell.angle_beta   90.00
_cell.angle_gamma   90.00
#
_symmetry.space_group_name_H-M   'P 1'
#
loop_
_entity.id
_entity.type
_entity.pdbx_description
1 polymer ?
#
loop_
_entity_poly.entity_id
_entity_poly.type
_entity_poly.pdbx_seq_one_letter_code
_entity_poly.pdbx_strand_id
1 'polypeptide(L)'
;MLAVNVFRPVMGVTPMTTRFLSTSSILLKKKTDPTLPEIPKGAPTAYTLWFKEHVAKVSPLYRRPDGKLDMHKLAIEAAPEWASLSSTLKGAFQERATEARKVADKAYLKFWNSTNPEIRSAIEKSTGKKLKAPGGKKAYRQSIAERPGNPGKPLAPYFAFIKDVRESGKLDKLGLDLDGRERSKALAREYGVMWNALSSKEQQVYKDKYHADKVKYDAWKTTQSDLSGKE
;
A
#
# COMPACT_ATOMS: atom_id res chain seq x y z
N MET A 1 45.80 57.91 23.06
CA MET A 1 47.24 57.89 22.73
C MET A 1 47.62 56.48 22.28
N LEU A 2 48.71 56.39 21.53
CA LEU A 2 49.15 55.35 20.59
C LEU A 2 49.62 54.01 21.19
N ALA A 3 49.81 53.06 20.25
CA ALA A 3 50.61 51.81 20.21
C ALA A 3 49.73 50.55 20.24
N VAL A 4 49.55 49.72 19.20
CA VAL A 4 50.39 49.19 18.10
C VAL A 4 51.62 48.42 18.61
N ASN A 5 51.53 47.08 18.69
CA ASN A 5 52.29 46.19 17.78
C ASN A 5 51.97 44.69 17.94
N VAL A 6 51.59 44.07 16.81
CA VAL A 6 52.20 42.90 16.14
C VAL A 6 52.45 41.62 16.97
N PHE A 7 51.73 40.54 16.61
CA PHE A 7 52.33 39.27 16.12
C PHE A 7 51.25 38.38 15.46
N ARG A 8 51.48 37.99 14.20
CA ARG A 8 50.87 36.82 13.50
C ARG A 8 51.93 35.69 13.50
N PRO A 9 51.70 34.48 12.93
CA PRO A 9 50.56 33.54 12.96
C PRO A 9 51.03 32.14 13.43
N VAL A 10 50.11 31.21 13.75
CA VAL A 10 50.45 29.76 13.71
C VAL A 10 49.40 29.03 12.88
N MET A 11 49.87 28.52 11.74
CA MET A 11 49.17 27.59 10.86
C MET A 11 49.01 26.25 11.57
N GLY A 12 47.79 25.95 12.03
CA GLY A 12 47.39 24.60 12.42
C GLY A 12 46.78 23.87 11.23
N VAL A 13 47.60 23.12 10.51
CA VAL A 13 47.18 22.17 9.47
C VAL A 13 46.28 21.11 10.12
N THR A 14 44.99 21.11 9.80
CA THR A 14 44.11 19.99 10.13
C THR A 14 44.38 18.86 9.14
N PRO A 15 44.62 17.61 9.59
CA PRO A 15 44.79 16.51 8.67
C PRO A 15 43.46 16.23 7.97
N MET A 16 43.50 16.30 6.64
CA MET A 16 42.46 15.88 5.72
C MET A 16 42.15 14.39 6.01
N THR A 17 41.09 14.11 6.76
CA THR A 17 40.51 12.77 6.79
C THR A 17 39.99 12.45 5.40
N THR A 18 40.78 11.72 4.62
CA THR A 18 40.37 11.08 3.38
C THR A 18 39.25 10.09 3.73
N ARG A 19 38.01 10.53 3.53
CA ARG A 19 36.88 9.60 3.46
C ARG A 19 37.07 8.78 2.20
N PHE A 20 37.66 7.61 2.33
CA PHE A 20 37.57 6.57 1.31
C PHE A 20 36.09 6.22 1.15
N LEU A 21 35.42 6.89 0.22
CA LEU A 21 34.15 6.45 -0.32
C LEU A 21 34.44 5.23 -1.19
N SER A 22 34.60 4.08 -0.54
CA SER A 22 34.51 2.78 -1.20
C SER A 22 33.05 2.56 -1.58
N THR A 23 32.65 3.14 -2.71
CA THR A 23 31.37 2.82 -3.37
C THR A 23 31.56 1.58 -4.24
N SER A 24 31.90 0.47 -3.61
CA SER A 24 31.71 -0.87 -4.20
C SER A 24 30.49 -1.50 -3.56
N SER A 25 29.33 -0.85 -3.74
CA SER A 25 28.03 -1.49 -3.55
C SER A 25 27.83 -2.47 -4.70
N ILE A 26 28.49 -3.63 -4.61
CA ILE A 26 27.98 -4.86 -5.18
C ILE A 26 26.58 -4.98 -4.59
N LEU A 27 25.57 -4.62 -5.38
CA LEU A 27 24.17 -4.90 -5.09
C LEU A 27 24.04 -6.42 -5.06
N LEU A 28 24.39 -7.04 -3.92
CA LEU A 28 23.88 -8.36 -3.59
C LEU A 28 22.37 -8.23 -3.72
N LYS A 29 21.80 -8.82 -4.77
CA LYS A 29 20.37 -9.05 -4.86
C LYS A 29 19.99 -9.64 -3.51
N LYS A 30 19.28 -8.88 -2.69
CA LYS A 30 18.91 -9.28 -1.34
C LYS A 30 18.28 -10.66 -1.46
N LYS A 31 19.00 -11.70 -0.98
CA LYS A 31 18.54 -13.08 -1.10
C LYS A 31 17.19 -13.12 -0.40
N THR A 32 16.15 -13.36 -1.18
CA THR A 32 14.80 -13.50 -0.64
C THR A 32 14.84 -14.78 0.19
N ASP A 33 14.33 -14.72 1.41
CA ASP A 33 14.33 -15.86 2.32
C ASP A 33 13.59 -17.04 1.65
N PRO A 34 14.26 -18.18 1.39
CA PRO A 34 13.68 -19.30 0.65
C PRO A 34 12.56 -20.01 1.43
N THR A 35 12.40 -19.71 2.71
CA THR A 35 11.33 -20.26 3.55
C THR A 35 9.99 -19.53 3.38
N LEU A 36 10.02 -18.31 2.81
CA LEU A 36 8.83 -17.49 2.63
C LEU A 36 8.11 -17.83 1.32
N PRO A 37 6.76 -17.87 1.31
CA PRO A 37 6.01 -18.06 0.08
C PRO A 37 6.36 -17.00 -0.98
N GLU A 38 6.60 -17.46 -2.21
CA GLU A 38 6.91 -16.55 -3.32
C GLU A 38 5.70 -15.71 -3.72
N ILE A 39 5.93 -14.41 -3.93
CA ILE A 39 4.89 -13.49 -4.40
C ILE A 39 4.58 -13.81 -5.88
N PRO A 40 3.32 -14.11 -6.25
CA PRO A 40 2.94 -14.31 -7.64
C PRO A 40 3.32 -13.09 -8.51
N LYS A 41 3.85 -13.36 -9.71
CA LYS A 41 4.23 -12.29 -10.64
C LYS A 41 2.99 -11.55 -11.14
N GLY A 42 3.11 -10.24 -11.31
CA GLY A 42 2.06 -9.40 -11.87
C GLY A 42 1.77 -9.72 -13.33
N ALA A 43 0.58 -9.35 -13.79
CA ALA A 43 0.15 -9.57 -15.16
C ALA A 43 0.97 -8.74 -16.17
N PRO A 44 1.33 -9.31 -17.33
CA PRO A 44 1.93 -8.53 -18.41
C PRO A 44 0.93 -7.53 -19.00
N THR A 45 1.42 -6.36 -19.39
CA THR A 45 0.61 -5.40 -20.14
C THR A 45 0.50 -5.80 -21.61
N ALA A 46 -0.43 -5.19 -22.35
CA ALA A 46 -0.57 -5.39 -23.80
C ALA A 46 0.76 -5.12 -24.53
N TYR A 47 1.43 -4.01 -24.18
CA TYR A 47 2.76 -3.69 -24.69
C TYR A 47 3.78 -4.77 -24.31
N THR A 48 3.79 -5.26 -23.07
CA THR A 48 4.76 -6.30 -22.65
C THR A 48 4.58 -7.60 -23.43
N LEU A 49 3.34 -8.00 -23.71
CA LEU A 49 3.03 -9.17 -24.53
C LEU A 49 3.53 -8.98 -25.96
N TRP A 50 3.19 -7.85 -26.57
CA TRP A 50 3.65 -7.50 -27.91
C TRP A 50 5.17 -7.41 -27.98
N PHE A 51 5.80 -6.70 -27.05
CA PHE A 51 7.25 -6.48 -27.02
C PHE A 51 8.00 -7.80 -26.89
N LYS A 52 7.47 -8.76 -26.10
CA LYS A 52 8.05 -10.10 -26.01
C LYS A 52 8.03 -10.83 -27.37
N GLU A 53 6.91 -10.75 -28.10
CA GLU A 53 6.79 -11.33 -29.44
C GLU A 53 7.67 -10.59 -30.46
N HIS A 54 7.73 -9.27 -30.37
CA HIS A 54 8.54 -8.43 -31.24
C HIS A 54 10.03 -8.70 -31.04
N VAL A 55 10.52 -8.73 -29.81
CA VAL A 55 11.90 -9.11 -29.47
C VAL A 55 12.24 -10.49 -30.04
N ALA A 56 11.34 -11.47 -29.92
CA ALA A 56 11.60 -12.80 -30.49
C ALA A 56 11.81 -12.77 -32.01
N LYS A 57 11.08 -11.90 -32.73
CA LYS A 57 11.18 -11.72 -34.19
C LYS A 57 12.44 -10.97 -34.60
N VAL A 58 12.74 -9.85 -33.93
CA VAL A 58 13.80 -8.94 -34.39
C VAL A 58 15.14 -9.12 -33.68
N SER A 59 15.21 -9.93 -32.62
CA SER A 59 16.43 -10.09 -31.80
C SER A 59 17.72 -10.39 -32.57
N PRO A 60 17.74 -11.12 -33.72
CA PRO A 60 18.97 -11.31 -34.48
C PRO A 60 19.58 -10.00 -35.01
N LEU A 61 18.74 -9.01 -35.35
CA LEU A 61 19.17 -7.73 -35.93
C LEU A 61 19.82 -6.79 -34.92
N TYR A 62 19.54 -7.00 -33.63
CA TYR A 62 20.01 -6.16 -32.52
C TYR A 62 21.14 -6.83 -31.74
N ARG A 63 21.81 -7.84 -32.30
CA ARG A 63 23.00 -8.45 -31.68
C ARG A 63 24.21 -7.55 -31.90
N ARG A 64 24.92 -7.24 -30.81
CA ARG A 64 26.21 -6.56 -30.87
C ARG A 64 27.30 -7.52 -31.36
N PRO A 65 28.48 -7.02 -31.76
CA PRO A 65 29.62 -7.85 -32.17
C PRO A 65 30.08 -8.84 -31.08
N ASP A 66 29.80 -8.55 -29.80
CA ASP A 66 30.06 -9.43 -28.65
C ASP A 66 29.03 -10.58 -28.50
N GLY A 67 28.06 -10.68 -29.42
CA GLY A 67 26.98 -11.66 -29.40
C GLY A 67 25.84 -11.35 -28.43
N LYS A 68 25.91 -10.27 -27.64
CA LYS A 68 24.85 -9.89 -26.69
C LYS A 68 23.78 -9.05 -27.38
N LEU A 69 22.53 -9.29 -27.00
CA LEU A 69 21.39 -8.50 -27.50
C LEU A 69 21.45 -7.07 -26.94
N ASP A 70 21.39 -6.07 -27.81
CA ASP A 70 21.25 -4.67 -27.45
C ASP A 70 19.78 -4.34 -27.14
N MET A 71 19.38 -4.67 -25.91
CA MET A 71 18.02 -4.44 -25.43
C MET A 71 17.66 -2.94 -25.38
N HIS A 72 18.66 -2.07 -25.16
CA HIS A 72 18.43 -0.63 -25.06
C HIS A 72 18.04 -0.05 -26.42
N LYS A 73 18.83 -0.33 -27.46
CA LYS A 73 18.51 0.10 -28.83
C LYS A 73 17.16 -0.47 -29.30
N LEU A 74 16.93 -1.77 -29.06
CA LEU A 74 15.67 -2.44 -29.41
C LEU A 74 14.48 -1.77 -28.72
N ALA A 75 14.57 -1.47 -27.41
CA ALA A 75 13.48 -0.82 -26.68
C ALA A 75 13.18 0.60 -27.17
N ILE A 76 14.20 1.36 -27.58
CA ILE A 76 14.03 2.70 -28.16
C ILE A 76 13.24 2.63 -29.47
N GLU A 77 13.56 1.68 -30.34
CA GLU A 77 12.92 1.53 -31.66
C GLU A 77 11.53 0.89 -31.57
N ALA A 78 11.30 -0.01 -30.60
CA ALA A 78 10.01 -0.66 -30.42
C ALA A 78 8.90 0.27 -29.88
N ALA A 79 9.25 1.35 -29.18
CA ALA A 79 8.26 2.29 -28.66
C ALA A 79 7.46 3.03 -29.77
N PRO A 80 8.10 3.68 -30.77
CA PRO A 80 7.37 4.28 -31.89
C PRO A 80 6.66 3.23 -32.76
N GLU A 81 7.21 2.03 -32.91
CA GLU A 81 6.52 0.93 -33.62
C GLU A 81 5.22 0.52 -32.92
N TRP A 82 5.23 0.33 -31.60
CA TRP A 82 4.01 0.09 -30.85
C TRP A 82 3.02 1.24 -31.02
N ALA A 83 3.49 2.49 -31.02
CA ALA A 83 2.64 3.65 -31.21
C ALA A 83 1.95 3.65 -32.59
N SER A 84 2.64 3.22 -33.65
CA SER A 84 2.11 3.17 -35.02
C SER A 84 1.24 1.96 -35.33
N LEU A 85 1.21 0.93 -34.48
CA LEU A 85 0.30 -0.21 -34.67
C LEU A 85 -1.17 0.20 -34.69
N SER A 86 -1.94 -0.51 -35.54
CA SER A 86 -3.40 -0.32 -35.65
C SER A 86 -4.12 -0.62 -34.34
N SER A 87 -5.27 0.01 -34.15
CA SER A 87 -6.15 -0.22 -33.00
C SER A 87 -6.58 -1.69 -32.90
N THR A 88 -6.82 -2.35 -34.03
CA THR A 88 -7.20 -3.78 -34.08
C THR A 88 -6.12 -4.69 -33.51
N LEU A 89 -4.85 -4.48 -33.90
CA LEU A 89 -3.74 -5.29 -33.37
C LEU A 89 -3.52 -5.01 -31.88
N LYS A 90 -3.57 -3.74 -31.48
CA LYS A 90 -3.50 -3.36 -30.06
C LYS A 90 -4.64 -4.00 -29.25
N GLY A 91 -5.85 -4.06 -29.81
CA GLY A 91 -7.02 -4.69 -29.21
C GLY A 91 -6.77 -6.16 -28.87
N ALA A 92 -6.24 -6.95 -29.81
CA ALA A 92 -5.92 -8.36 -29.57
C ALA A 92 -4.88 -8.57 -28.44
N PHE A 93 -3.91 -7.65 -28.29
CA PHE A 93 -2.97 -7.68 -27.16
C PHE A 93 -3.61 -7.21 -25.84
N GLN A 94 -4.53 -6.26 -25.90
CA GLN A 94 -5.29 -5.80 -24.73
C GLN A 94 -6.17 -6.91 -24.17
N GLU A 95 -6.90 -7.63 -25.02
CA GLU A 95 -7.73 -8.78 -24.63
C GLU A 95 -6.88 -9.84 -23.91
N ARG A 96 -5.77 -10.27 -24.53
CA ARG A 96 -4.83 -11.22 -23.91
C ARG A 96 -4.26 -10.69 -22.59
N ALA A 97 -3.96 -9.40 -22.49
CA ALA A 97 -3.50 -8.80 -21.24
C ALA A 97 -4.60 -8.79 -20.16
N THR A 98 -5.87 -8.59 -20.53
CA THR A 98 -6.99 -8.66 -19.58
C THR A 98 -7.19 -10.07 -19.05
N GLU A 99 -7.04 -11.09 -19.89
CA GLU A 99 -7.11 -12.50 -19.48
C GLU A 99 -5.95 -12.88 -18.57
N ALA A 100 -4.72 -12.49 -18.96
CA ALA A 100 -3.54 -12.69 -18.13
C ALA A 100 -3.68 -11.98 -16.76
N ARG A 101 -4.33 -10.82 -16.72
CA ARG A 101 -4.67 -10.13 -15.48
C ARG A 101 -5.63 -10.92 -14.61
N LYS A 102 -6.71 -11.49 -15.17
CA LYS A 102 -7.63 -12.36 -14.41
C LYS A 102 -6.90 -13.55 -13.80
N VAL A 103 -5.95 -14.15 -14.52
CA VAL A 103 -5.15 -15.28 -14.02
C VAL A 103 -4.21 -14.83 -12.89
N ALA A 104 -3.50 -13.72 -13.07
CA ALA A 104 -2.59 -13.16 -12.06
C ALA A 104 -3.35 -12.75 -10.79
N ASP A 105 -4.52 -12.11 -10.93
CA ASP A 105 -5.35 -11.70 -9.80
C ASP A 105 -5.88 -12.91 -9.02
N LYS A 106 -6.27 -14.00 -9.70
CA LYS A 106 -6.64 -15.28 -9.07
C LYS A 106 -5.46 -15.91 -8.32
N ALA A 107 -4.27 -15.94 -8.92
CA ALA A 107 -3.07 -16.46 -8.28
C ALA A 107 -2.69 -15.63 -7.04
N TYR A 108 -2.78 -14.31 -7.15
CA TYR A 108 -2.51 -13.40 -6.03
C TYR A 108 -3.54 -13.54 -4.91
N LEU A 109 -4.81 -13.73 -5.23
CA LEU A 109 -5.85 -13.99 -4.23
C LEU A 109 -5.62 -15.32 -3.49
N LYS A 110 -5.22 -16.38 -4.21
CA LYS A 110 -4.83 -17.66 -3.58
C LYS A 110 -3.67 -17.47 -2.60
N PHE A 111 -2.61 -16.78 -3.05
CA PHE A 111 -1.47 -16.42 -2.20
C PHE A 111 -1.90 -15.59 -0.98
N TRP A 112 -2.80 -14.63 -1.16
CA TRP A 112 -3.27 -13.77 -0.07
C TRP A 112 -4.04 -14.56 0.98
N ASN A 113 -4.90 -15.49 0.54
CA ASN A 113 -5.71 -16.32 1.43
C ASN A 113 -4.89 -17.40 2.16
N SER A 114 -3.80 -17.87 1.54
CA SER A 114 -2.88 -18.85 2.13
C SER A 114 -1.81 -18.23 3.02
N THR A 115 -1.69 -16.90 3.04
CA THR A 115 -0.72 -16.20 3.89
C THR A 115 -1.44 -15.47 5.01
N ASN A 116 -0.83 -15.42 6.19
CA ASN A 116 -1.32 -14.63 7.31
C ASN A 116 -0.60 -13.25 7.34
N PRO A 117 -1.06 -12.28 8.17
CA PRO A 117 -0.43 -10.98 8.29
C PRO A 117 1.05 -11.01 8.71
N GLU A 118 1.47 -12.01 9.48
CA GLU A 118 2.84 -12.14 9.97
C GLU A 118 3.80 -12.55 8.85
N ILE A 119 3.43 -13.59 8.08
CA ILE A 119 4.14 -14.03 6.88
C ILE A 119 4.24 -12.88 5.88
N ARG A 120 3.13 -12.16 5.65
CA ARG A 120 3.14 -10.99 4.76
C ARG A 120 4.10 -9.90 5.25
N SER A 121 4.17 -9.64 6.56
CA SER A 121 5.14 -8.69 7.13
C SER A 121 6.59 -9.17 6.94
N ALA A 122 6.86 -10.47 7.11
CA ALA A 122 8.18 -11.04 6.85
C ALA A 122 8.59 -10.89 5.37
N ILE A 123 7.65 -11.12 4.45
CA ILE A 123 7.86 -10.90 3.01
C ILE A 123 8.16 -9.42 2.70
N GLU A 124 7.43 -8.48 3.30
CA GLU A 124 7.70 -7.04 3.10
C GLU A 124 9.08 -6.65 3.64
N LYS A 125 9.50 -7.18 4.79
CA LYS A 125 10.83 -6.94 5.36
C LYS A 125 11.94 -7.53 4.50
N SER A 126 11.76 -8.73 3.95
CA SER A 126 12.77 -9.40 3.12
C SER A 126 12.86 -8.75 1.73
N THR A 127 11.74 -8.47 1.08
CA THR A 127 11.71 -7.92 -0.29
C THR A 127 11.84 -6.40 -0.36
N GLY A 128 11.52 -5.67 0.73
CA GLY A 128 11.41 -4.21 0.75
C GLY A 128 10.20 -3.67 -0.01
N LYS A 129 9.32 -4.54 -0.54
CA LYS A 129 8.14 -4.16 -1.31
C LYS A 129 6.89 -4.34 -0.48
N LYS A 130 6.06 -3.30 -0.37
CA LYS A 130 4.75 -3.39 0.28
C LYS A 130 3.78 -4.23 -0.54
N LEU A 131 3.13 -5.19 0.10
CA LEU A 131 2.07 -5.98 -0.49
C LEU A 131 0.77 -5.16 -0.54
N LYS A 132 0.04 -5.27 -1.65
CA LYS A 132 -1.22 -4.55 -1.83
C LYS A 132 -2.38 -5.52 -1.64
N ALA A 133 -3.41 -5.12 -0.90
CA ALA A 133 -4.60 -5.95 -0.75
C ALA A 133 -5.20 -6.32 -2.13
N PRO A 134 -5.71 -7.55 -2.31
CA PRO A 134 -6.28 -8.01 -3.57
C PRO A 134 -7.45 -7.11 -3.99
N GLY A 135 -7.48 -6.71 -5.27
CA GLY A 135 -8.48 -5.74 -5.78
C GLY A 135 -8.36 -4.32 -5.21
N GLY A 136 -7.37 -4.04 -4.37
CA GLY A 136 -7.19 -2.76 -3.68
C GLY A 136 -7.91 -2.68 -2.34
N LYS A 137 -7.57 -1.64 -1.55
CA LYS A 137 -8.05 -1.48 -0.16
C LYS A 137 -9.57 -1.43 -0.03
N LYS A 138 -10.27 -0.82 -0.99
CA LYS A 138 -11.74 -0.71 -0.98
C LYS A 138 -12.39 -2.07 -1.26
N ALA A 139 -12.01 -2.73 -2.35
CA ALA A 139 -12.55 -4.04 -2.72
C ALA A 139 -12.29 -5.09 -1.64
N TYR A 140 -11.09 -5.08 -1.04
CA TYR A 140 -10.77 -5.99 0.06
C TYR A 140 -11.58 -5.72 1.34
N ARG A 141 -11.85 -4.45 1.68
CA ARG A 141 -12.74 -4.13 2.82
C ARG A 141 -14.17 -4.60 2.56
N GLN A 142 -14.64 -4.45 1.33
CA GLN A 142 -15.96 -4.92 0.92
C GLN A 142 -16.03 -6.46 0.99
N SER A 143 -15.02 -7.16 0.47
CA SER A 143 -15.00 -8.62 0.52
C SER A 143 -14.92 -9.17 1.94
N ILE A 144 -14.32 -8.45 2.89
CA ILE A 144 -14.38 -8.76 4.32
C ILE A 144 -15.81 -8.57 4.85
N ALA A 145 -16.47 -7.45 4.51
CA ALA A 145 -17.82 -7.14 4.96
C ALA A 145 -18.86 -8.18 4.49
N GLU A 146 -18.66 -8.75 3.29
CA GLU A 146 -19.55 -9.75 2.68
C GLU A 146 -19.33 -11.18 3.19
N ARG A 147 -18.32 -11.42 4.05
CA ARG A 147 -18.04 -12.77 4.54
C ARG A 147 -19.15 -13.27 5.46
N PRO A 148 -19.54 -14.55 5.34
CA PRO A 148 -20.49 -15.16 6.26
C PRO A 148 -20.07 -14.99 7.72
N GLY A 149 -21.03 -14.63 8.57
CA GLY A 149 -20.82 -14.51 10.01
C GLY A 149 -19.98 -13.31 10.46
N ASN A 150 -19.61 -12.37 9.57
CA ASN A 150 -18.88 -11.17 9.97
C ASN A 150 -19.76 -10.25 10.85
N PRO A 151 -19.41 -10.03 12.13
CA PRO A 151 -20.20 -9.17 13.03
C PRO A 151 -19.98 -7.67 12.76
N GLY A 152 -19.10 -7.31 11.82
CA GLY A 152 -18.67 -5.95 11.58
C GLY A 152 -17.60 -5.49 12.57
N LYS A 153 -16.86 -4.43 12.21
CA LYS A 153 -15.87 -3.87 13.12
C LYS A 153 -16.57 -3.20 14.29
N PRO A 154 -16.14 -3.45 15.54
CA PRO A 154 -16.76 -2.83 16.71
C PRO A 154 -16.60 -1.32 16.63
N LEU A 155 -17.70 -0.60 16.86
CA LEU A 155 -17.71 0.85 16.84
C LEU A 155 -17.21 1.37 18.19
N ALA A 156 -16.20 2.24 18.18
CA ALA A 156 -15.65 2.75 19.44
C ALA A 156 -16.75 3.46 20.26
N PRO A 157 -16.70 3.42 21.62
CA PRO A 157 -17.80 3.88 22.47
C PRO A 157 -18.32 5.28 22.13
N TYR A 158 -17.42 6.24 21.93
CA TYR A 158 -17.78 7.61 21.55
C TYR A 158 -18.51 7.69 20.19
N PHE A 159 -18.10 6.89 19.19
CA PHE A 159 -18.77 6.87 17.89
C PHE A 159 -20.12 6.15 17.94
N ALA A 160 -20.28 5.16 18.81
CA ALA A 160 -21.59 4.55 19.08
C ALA A 160 -22.54 5.58 19.71
N PHE A 161 -22.07 6.36 20.68
CA PHE A 161 -22.83 7.49 21.22
C PHE A 161 -23.20 8.52 20.14
N ILE A 162 -22.26 8.95 19.30
CA ILE A 162 -22.55 9.88 18.20
C ILE A 162 -23.65 9.32 17.29
N LYS A 163 -23.60 8.02 16.98
CA LYS A 163 -24.62 7.36 16.16
C LYS A 163 -26.00 7.47 16.83
N ASP A 164 -26.10 7.15 18.11
CA ASP A 164 -27.36 7.20 18.86
C ASP A 164 -27.88 8.65 18.97
N VAL A 165 -27.01 9.64 19.14
CA VAL A 165 -27.40 11.07 19.12
C VAL A 165 -27.92 11.49 17.74
N ARG A 166 -27.28 11.04 16.65
CA ARG A 166 -27.75 11.30 15.28
C ARG A 166 -29.12 10.67 15.02
N GLU A 167 -29.30 9.41 15.43
CA GLU A 167 -30.56 8.70 15.27
C GLU A 167 -31.69 9.32 16.10
N SER A 168 -31.36 9.94 17.24
CA SER A 168 -32.33 10.67 18.05
C SER A 168 -32.74 12.04 17.49
N GLY A 169 -32.07 12.54 16.45
CA GLY A 169 -32.35 13.84 15.82
C GLY A 169 -32.03 15.07 16.69
N LYS A 170 -31.39 14.89 17.86
CA LYS A 170 -31.12 15.96 18.84
C LYS A 170 -30.34 17.15 18.27
N LEU A 171 -29.49 16.92 17.27
CA LEU A 171 -28.64 17.95 16.66
C LEU A 171 -28.96 18.24 15.19
N ASP A 172 -30.10 17.78 14.67
CA ASP A 172 -30.41 17.90 13.23
C ASP A 172 -30.47 19.34 12.76
N LYS A 173 -30.93 20.24 13.63
CA LYS A 173 -31.04 21.68 13.36
C LYS A 173 -29.73 22.44 13.52
N LEU A 174 -28.70 21.82 14.10
CA LEU A 174 -27.45 22.51 14.38
C LEU A 174 -26.67 22.80 13.09
N GLY A 175 -26.35 24.09 12.90
CA GLY A 175 -25.50 24.56 11.81
C GLY A 175 -26.10 24.33 10.42
N LEU A 176 -27.43 24.35 10.27
CA LEU A 176 -28.11 24.25 8.97
C LEU A 176 -27.76 25.40 8.03
N ASP A 177 -27.39 26.54 8.60
CA ASP A 177 -26.92 27.76 7.95
C ASP A 177 -25.42 27.73 7.60
N LEU A 178 -24.67 26.74 8.09
CA LEU A 178 -23.23 26.62 7.90
C LEU A 178 -22.88 25.74 6.69
N ASP A 179 -21.73 26.01 6.07
CA ASP A 179 -21.14 25.11 5.07
C ASP A 179 -20.90 23.70 5.65
N GLY A 180 -20.92 22.67 4.79
CA GLY A 180 -20.82 21.27 5.22
C GLY A 180 -19.60 20.96 6.09
N ARG A 181 -18.46 21.63 5.86
CA ARG A 181 -17.26 21.45 6.70
C ARG A 181 -17.41 22.12 8.06
N GLU A 182 -17.99 23.31 8.11
CA GLU A 182 -18.17 24.09 9.33
C GLU A 182 -19.27 23.48 10.21
N ARG A 183 -20.38 23.06 9.60
CA ARG A 183 -21.42 22.27 10.24
C ARG A 183 -20.87 21.00 10.87
N SER A 184 -20.01 20.27 10.15
CA SER A 184 -19.37 19.06 10.70
C SER A 184 -18.50 19.36 11.93
N LYS A 185 -17.80 20.49 11.96
CA LYS A 185 -17.02 20.93 13.13
C LYS A 185 -17.93 21.32 14.30
N ALA A 186 -19.02 22.05 14.04
CA ALA A 186 -19.99 22.43 15.07
C ALA A 186 -20.61 21.18 15.71
N LEU A 187 -21.08 20.24 14.89
CA LEU A 187 -21.58 18.94 15.35
C LEU A 187 -20.54 18.18 16.16
N ALA A 188 -19.29 18.10 15.69
CA ALA A 188 -18.21 17.41 16.41
C ALA A 188 -17.93 17.99 17.81
N ARG A 189 -18.03 19.32 17.96
CA ARG A 189 -17.90 20.01 19.26
C ARG A 189 -19.05 19.64 20.18
N GLU A 190 -20.28 19.74 19.70
CA GLU A 190 -21.47 19.42 20.49
C GLU A 190 -21.51 17.94 20.92
N TYR A 191 -21.14 17.01 20.04
CA TYR A 191 -20.98 15.61 20.44
C TYR A 191 -19.97 15.44 21.59
N GLY A 192 -18.86 16.19 21.56
CA GLY A 192 -17.86 16.17 22.63
C GLY A 192 -18.41 16.71 23.95
N VAL A 193 -19.16 17.82 23.92
CA VAL A 193 -19.82 18.39 25.09
C VAL A 193 -20.82 17.39 25.67
N MET A 194 -21.70 16.82 24.85
CA MET A 194 -22.72 15.88 25.30
C MET A 194 -22.10 14.59 25.86
N TRP A 195 -21.03 14.07 25.25
CA TRP A 195 -20.32 12.89 25.75
C TRP A 195 -19.71 13.13 27.13
N ASN A 196 -19.07 14.28 27.32
CA ASN A 196 -18.46 14.65 28.60
C ASN A 196 -19.51 14.93 29.70
N ALA A 197 -20.72 15.32 29.31
CA ALA A 197 -21.84 15.50 30.22
C ALA A 197 -22.49 14.17 30.66
N LEU A 198 -22.26 13.07 29.94
CA LEU A 198 -22.73 11.75 30.36
C LEU A 198 -22.06 11.33 31.68
N SER A 199 -22.85 10.74 32.56
CA SER A 199 -22.32 10.09 33.76
C SER A 199 -21.41 8.91 33.41
N SER A 200 -20.54 8.53 34.36
CA SER A 200 -19.68 7.35 34.19
C SER A 200 -20.51 6.08 33.90
N LYS A 201 -21.71 5.96 34.48
CA LYS A 201 -22.61 4.82 34.24
C LYS A 201 -23.14 4.80 32.80
N GLU A 202 -23.55 5.95 32.26
CA GLU A 202 -24.04 6.05 30.88
C GLU A 202 -22.92 5.81 29.86
N GLN A 203 -21.72 6.35 30.11
CA GLN A 203 -20.56 6.04 29.26
C GLN A 203 -20.18 4.55 29.32
N GLN A 204 -20.38 3.91 30.47
CA GLN A 204 -20.05 2.49 30.65
C GLN A 204 -20.90 1.60 29.74
N VAL A 205 -22.17 1.93 29.49
CA VAL A 205 -23.04 1.19 28.55
C VAL A 205 -22.40 1.10 27.16
N TYR A 206 -21.84 2.20 26.66
CA TYR A 206 -21.15 2.21 25.36
C TYR A 206 -19.83 1.43 25.37
N LYS A 207 -19.10 1.45 26.48
CA LYS A 207 -17.87 0.68 26.66
C LYS A 207 -18.16 -0.82 26.68
N ASP A 208 -19.18 -1.24 27.44
CA ASP A 208 -19.58 -2.64 27.56
C ASP A 208 -20.04 -3.20 26.21
N LYS A 209 -20.85 -2.43 25.47
CA LYS A 209 -21.25 -2.77 24.09
C LYS A 209 -20.05 -2.94 23.16
N TYR A 210 -19.10 -2.00 23.20
CA TYR A 210 -17.86 -2.12 22.43
C TYR A 210 -17.06 -3.38 22.81
N HIS A 211 -16.92 -3.68 24.09
CA HIS A 211 -16.21 -4.89 24.54
C HIS A 211 -16.90 -6.17 24.06
N ALA A 212 -18.23 -6.26 24.19
CA ALA A 212 -19.00 -7.41 23.71
C ALA A 212 -18.85 -7.60 22.19
N ASP A 213 -18.97 -6.52 21.41
CA ASP A 213 -18.83 -6.58 19.95
C ASP A 213 -17.38 -6.87 19.53
N LYS A 214 -16.39 -6.36 20.28
CA LYS A 214 -14.97 -6.66 20.05
C LYS A 214 -14.67 -8.14 20.27
N VAL A 215 -15.21 -8.77 21.32
CA VAL A 215 -15.02 -10.21 21.54
C VAL A 215 -15.60 -11.01 20.39
N LYS A 216 -16.81 -10.68 19.91
CA LYS A 216 -17.42 -11.33 18.74
C LYS A 216 -16.56 -11.14 17.48
N TYR A 217 -16.10 -9.92 17.23
CA TYR A 217 -15.28 -9.62 16.05
C TYR A 217 -13.91 -10.31 16.09
N ASP A 218 -13.25 -10.33 17.25
CA ASP A 218 -11.95 -10.98 17.40
C ASP A 218 -12.08 -12.50 17.26
N ALA A 219 -13.12 -13.11 17.86
CA ALA A 219 -13.43 -14.52 17.67
C ALA A 219 -13.68 -14.84 16.19
N TRP A 220 -14.55 -14.08 15.52
CA TRP A 220 -14.78 -14.23 14.08
C TRP A 220 -13.48 -14.07 13.28
N LYS A 221 -12.66 -13.05 13.58
CA LYS A 221 -11.40 -12.79 12.88
C LYS A 221 -10.40 -13.94 13.00
N THR A 222 -10.40 -14.67 14.12
CA THR A 222 -9.54 -15.86 14.26
C THR A 222 -9.94 -17.03 13.35
N THR A 223 -11.19 -17.09 12.91
CA THR A 223 -11.64 -18.09 11.92
C THR A 223 -11.17 -17.78 10.48
N GLN A 224 -10.60 -16.59 10.26
CA GLN A 224 -10.23 -16.09 8.94
C GLN A 224 -8.71 -16.15 8.77
N SER A 225 -8.22 -17.12 7.98
CA SER A 225 -6.78 -17.37 7.78
C SER A 225 -5.97 -16.14 7.37
N ASP A 226 -6.57 -15.26 6.58
CA ASP A 226 -5.93 -14.06 6.05
C ASP A 226 -5.98 -12.86 7.01
N LEU A 227 -6.76 -12.95 8.10
CA LEU A 227 -6.88 -11.90 9.12
C LEU A 227 -6.25 -12.31 10.45
N SER A 228 -6.24 -13.60 10.78
CA SER A 228 -5.62 -14.15 11.98
C SER A 228 -4.11 -14.13 11.85
N GLY A 229 -3.41 -13.70 12.91
CA GLY A 229 -1.94 -13.79 12.99
C GLY A 229 -1.44 -15.13 13.54
N LYS A 230 -2.32 -16.08 13.88
CA LYS A 230 -1.91 -17.38 14.41
C LYS A 230 -1.69 -18.39 13.29
N GLU A 231 -0.65 -19.18 13.49
CA GLU A 231 -0.09 -20.24 12.64
C GLU A 231 -1.13 -21.20 12.06
#